data_AF-A0AAE3TLK9-F1
#
_entry.id   AF-A0AAE3TLK9-F1
#
_cell.length_a   1.000
_cell.length_b   1.000
_cell.length_c   1.000
_cell.angle_alpha   90.00
_cell.angle_beta   90.00
_cell.angle_gamma   90.00
#
_symmetry.space_group_name_H-M   'P 1'
#
loop_
_entity.id
_entity.type
_entity.pdbx_description
1 polymer ?
#
loop_
_entity_poly.entity_id
_entity_poly.type
_entity_poly.pdbx_seq_one_letter_code
_entity_poly.pdbx_strand_id
1 'polypeptide(L)'
;MSAMKQEEEEPVDSAARDDESESVVQVTDDVSLTVPDDASDAEAAAIVAAVGAHLTDRQRAAAAAQSSSEPPAADRWKLKGRLRSTGKRRLPRSVERGEEWKAAARSFY
;
A
#
# COMPACT_ATOMS: atom_id res chain seq x y z
N MET A 1 -61.55 35.59 3.41
CA MET A 1 -60.22 35.80 4.02
C MET A 1 -60.11 34.83 5.19
N SER A 2 -59.13 33.91 5.11
CA SER A 2 -58.38 33.22 6.19
C SER A 2 -59.15 32.63 7.39
N ALA A 3 -58.93 31.41 7.91
CA ALA A 3 -57.87 30.42 7.75
C ALA A 3 -58.35 29.08 8.37
N MET A 4 -57.87 27.93 7.85
CA MET A 4 -57.52 26.70 8.59
C MET A 4 -57.32 25.56 7.58
N LYS A 5 -56.06 25.21 7.30
CA LYS A 5 -55.65 23.84 6.95
C LYS A 5 -54.15 23.75 7.18
N GLN A 6 -53.80 23.33 8.40
CA GLN A 6 -53.20 22.03 8.69
C GLN A 6 -51.73 21.97 8.28
N GLU A 7 -50.92 21.91 9.34
CA GLU A 7 -49.58 21.36 9.35
C GLU A 7 -49.57 20.01 8.63
N GLU A 8 -48.74 19.88 7.61
CA GLU A 8 -48.07 18.62 7.30
C GLU A 8 -46.58 18.94 7.38
N GLU A 9 -45.99 18.51 8.49
CA GLU A 9 -44.55 18.32 8.57
C GLU A 9 -44.17 17.29 7.50
N GLU A 10 -43.45 17.76 6.49
CA GLU A 10 -42.73 16.88 5.58
C GLU A 10 -41.75 16.05 6.41
N PRO A 11 -41.88 14.71 6.43
CA PRO A 11 -40.90 13.88 7.10
C PRO A 11 -39.56 14.10 6.40
N VAL A 12 -38.57 14.51 7.19
CA VAL A 12 -37.14 14.43 6.90
C VAL A 12 -36.89 13.10 6.20
N ASP A 13 -36.69 13.18 4.88
CA ASP A 13 -36.32 12.03 4.07
C ASP A 13 -34.96 11.57 4.59
N SER A 14 -35.06 10.45 5.29
CA SER A 14 -34.00 9.83 6.04
C SER A 14 -32.89 9.50 5.07
N ALA A 15 -31.82 10.32 5.10
CA ALA A 15 -30.50 10.07 4.56
C ALA A 15 -30.46 8.81 3.69
N ALA A 16 -30.64 9.00 2.38
CA ALA A 16 -30.22 8.01 1.41
C ALA A 16 -28.81 7.61 1.82
N ARG A 17 -28.69 6.41 2.39
CA ARG A 17 -27.40 5.76 2.50
C ARG A 17 -27.00 5.61 1.04
N ASP A 18 -25.99 6.35 0.63
CA ASP A 18 -25.24 6.05 -0.58
C ASP A 18 -24.94 4.55 -0.52
N ASP A 19 -25.64 3.82 -1.37
CA ASP A 19 -25.48 2.39 -1.54
C ASP A 19 -24.17 2.25 -2.32
N GLU A 20 -23.05 2.21 -1.59
CA GLU A 20 -21.70 1.92 -2.08
C GLU A 20 -21.70 0.47 -2.61
N SER A 21 -22.21 0.30 -3.81
CA SER A 21 -22.44 -0.97 -4.50
C SER A 21 -21.15 -1.52 -5.15
N GLU A 22 -20.06 -1.63 -4.39
CA GLU A 22 -18.71 -1.76 -4.96
C GLU A 22 -18.54 -2.90 -6.00
N SER A 23 -17.91 -2.59 -7.15
CA SER A 23 -17.67 -3.57 -8.22
C SER A 23 -16.35 -4.35 -8.05
N VAL A 24 -16.38 -5.69 -8.15
CA VAL A 24 -15.18 -6.54 -8.03
C VAL A 24 -14.61 -6.92 -9.39
N VAL A 25 -13.35 -6.55 -9.64
CA VAL A 25 -12.60 -6.82 -10.87
C VAL A 25 -11.40 -7.71 -10.60
N GLN A 26 -11.22 -8.77 -11.41
CA GLN A 26 -10.04 -9.64 -11.35
C GLN A 26 -8.85 -8.99 -12.08
N VAL A 27 -7.70 -8.86 -11.41
CA VAL A 27 -6.49 -8.24 -11.98
C VAL A 27 -5.43 -9.29 -12.33
N THR A 28 -5.30 -10.31 -11.50
CA THR A 28 -4.50 -11.53 -11.76
C THR A 28 -5.27 -12.75 -11.25
N ASP A 29 -4.80 -13.96 -11.55
CA ASP A 29 -5.43 -15.22 -11.11
C ASP A 29 -5.67 -15.25 -9.58
N ASP A 30 -4.73 -14.70 -8.80
CA ASP A 30 -4.80 -14.66 -7.33
C ASP A 30 -5.25 -13.31 -6.73
N VAL A 31 -5.52 -12.28 -7.54
CA VAL A 31 -5.77 -10.92 -7.05
C VAL A 31 -7.02 -10.34 -7.68
N SER A 32 -8.00 -10.06 -6.81
CA SER A 32 -9.17 -9.26 -7.11
C SER A 32 -9.05 -7.89 -6.46
N LEU A 33 -9.61 -6.88 -7.13
CA LEU A 33 -9.74 -5.53 -6.65
C LEU A 33 -11.20 -5.13 -6.63
N THR A 34 -11.55 -4.38 -5.61
CA THR A 34 -12.81 -3.67 -5.54
C THR A 34 -12.61 -2.26 -6.10
N VAL A 35 -13.44 -1.86 -7.05
CA VAL A 35 -13.41 -0.55 -7.70
C VAL A 35 -14.66 0.24 -7.27
N PRO A 36 -14.51 1.52 -6.91
CA PRO A 36 -15.64 2.40 -6.59
C PRO A 36 -16.65 2.48 -7.75
N ASP A 37 -17.95 2.62 -7.43
CA ASP A 37 -19.00 2.68 -8.46
C ASP A 37 -19.09 4.02 -9.17
N ASP A 38 -18.57 5.07 -8.54
CA ASP A 38 -18.45 6.39 -9.16
C ASP A 38 -17.29 6.46 -10.16
N ALA A 39 -16.42 5.44 -10.21
CA ALA A 39 -15.37 5.35 -11.20
C ALA A 39 -15.96 5.07 -12.58
N SER A 40 -15.69 5.96 -13.52
CA SER A 40 -16.00 5.70 -14.93
C SER A 40 -15.22 4.48 -15.43
N ASP A 41 -15.71 3.85 -16.51
CA ASP A 41 -15.03 2.70 -17.15
C ASP A 41 -13.54 3.00 -17.44
N ALA A 42 -13.24 4.24 -17.84
CA ALA A 42 -11.88 4.68 -18.13
C ALA A 42 -11.02 4.74 -16.85
N GLU A 43 -11.58 5.23 -15.74
CA GLU A 43 -10.89 5.30 -14.45
C GLU A 43 -10.71 3.91 -13.84
N ALA A 44 -11.75 3.07 -13.88
CA ALA A 44 -11.68 1.67 -13.46
C ALA A 44 -10.58 0.93 -14.24
N ALA A 45 -10.52 1.11 -15.56
CA ALA A 45 -9.48 0.54 -16.40
C ALA A 45 -8.08 1.07 -16.03
N ALA A 46 -7.95 2.37 -15.73
CA ALA A 46 -6.69 2.98 -15.32
C ALA A 46 -6.19 2.42 -13.97
N ILE A 47 -7.09 2.23 -13.00
CA ILE A 47 -6.77 1.63 -11.70
C ILE A 47 -6.29 0.19 -11.87
N VAL A 48 -7.05 -0.63 -12.61
CA VAL A 48 -6.70 -2.03 -12.88
C VAL A 48 -5.36 -2.11 -13.61
N ALA A 49 -5.13 -1.28 -14.61
CA ALA A 49 -3.86 -1.24 -15.34
C ALA A 49 -2.68 -0.84 -14.45
N ALA A 50 -2.85 0.18 -13.60
CA ALA A 50 -1.79 0.64 -12.68
C ALA A 50 -1.41 -0.45 -11.68
N VAL A 51 -2.40 -1.12 -11.08
CA VAL A 51 -2.15 -2.19 -10.11
C VAL A 51 -1.55 -3.43 -10.79
N GLY A 52 -2.08 -3.84 -11.94
CA GLY A 52 -1.54 -4.97 -12.71
C GLY A 52 -0.09 -4.75 -13.15
N ALA A 53 0.23 -3.54 -13.61
CA ALA A 53 1.59 -3.15 -13.96
C ALA A 53 2.53 -3.23 -12.75
N HIS A 54 2.10 -2.72 -11.58
CA HIS A 54 2.87 -2.77 -10.34
C HIS A 54 3.14 -4.19 -9.85
N LEU A 55 2.13 -5.07 -9.92
CA LEU A 55 2.30 -6.49 -9.55
C LEU A 55 3.30 -7.19 -10.48
N THR A 56 3.20 -6.95 -11.78
CA THR A 56 4.13 -7.49 -12.78
C THR A 56 5.55 -6.98 -12.57
N ASP A 57 5.73 -5.69 -12.28
CA ASP A 57 7.03 -5.10 -11.99
C ASP A 57 7.68 -5.72 -10.74
N ARG A 58 6.89 -5.91 -9.67
CA ARG A 58 7.35 -6.62 -8.46
C ARG A 58 7.81 -8.04 -8.75
N GLN A 59 7.08 -8.78 -9.57
CA GLN A 59 7.46 -10.15 -9.96
C GLN A 59 8.77 -10.15 -10.76
N ARG A 60 8.94 -9.21 -11.70
CA ARG A 60 10.19 -9.04 -12.46
C ARG A 60 11.37 -8.68 -11.55
N ALA A 61 11.17 -7.74 -10.62
CA ALA A 61 12.19 -7.35 -9.66
C ALA A 61 12.59 -8.52 -8.74
N ALA A 62 11.63 -9.34 -8.30
CA ALA A 62 11.90 -10.55 -7.52
C ALA A 62 12.70 -11.59 -8.32
N ALA A 63 12.32 -11.85 -9.57
CA ALA A 63 13.05 -12.78 -10.45
C ALA A 63 14.49 -12.29 -10.74
N ALA A 64 14.68 -10.98 -10.94
CA ALA A 64 16.00 -10.38 -11.11
C ALA A 64 16.85 -10.49 -9.83
N ALA A 65 16.24 -10.29 -8.65
CA ALA A 65 16.93 -10.48 -7.37
C ALA A 65 17.36 -11.94 -7.14
N GLN A 66 16.54 -12.93 -7.56
CA GLN A 66 16.91 -14.35 -7.50
C GLN A 66 18.06 -14.71 -8.44
N SER A 67 18.18 -14.01 -9.57
CA SER A 67 19.27 -14.21 -10.54
C SER A 67 20.57 -13.51 -10.14
N SER A 68 20.53 -12.64 -9.13
CA SER A 68 21.74 -11.96 -8.63
C SER A 68 22.58 -12.91 -7.80
N SER A 69 23.88 -13.01 -8.12
CA SER A 69 24.84 -13.77 -7.29
C SER A 69 25.32 -12.97 -6.07
N GLU A 70 24.88 -11.72 -5.92
CA GLU A 70 25.23 -10.88 -4.77
C GLU A 70 24.63 -11.47 -3.49
N PRO A 71 25.42 -11.64 -2.40
CA PRO A 71 24.88 -12.10 -1.14
C PRO A 71 23.73 -11.20 -0.68
N PRO A 72 22.64 -11.77 -0.13
CA PRO A 72 21.47 -10.99 0.24
C PRO A 72 21.87 -9.95 1.30
N ALA A 73 21.42 -8.71 1.12
CA ALA A 73 21.65 -7.66 2.10
C ALA A 73 20.86 -7.93 3.40
N ALA A 74 21.42 -7.47 4.52
CA ALA A 74 20.75 -7.40 5.80
C ALA A 74 19.62 -6.36 5.79
N ASP A 75 18.60 -6.58 6.63
CA ASP A 75 17.50 -5.64 6.80
C ASP A 75 18.00 -4.31 7.38
N ARG A 76 18.01 -3.27 6.53
CA ARG A 76 18.45 -1.92 6.89
C ARG A 76 17.70 -1.31 8.08
N TRP A 77 16.43 -1.66 8.29
CA TRP A 77 15.62 -1.09 9.36
C TRP A 77 15.92 -1.76 10.69
N LYS A 78 16.06 -3.10 10.71
CA LYS A 78 16.56 -3.82 11.88
C LYS A 78 17.97 -3.38 12.25
N LEU A 79 18.85 -3.27 11.26
CA LEU A 79 20.21 -2.76 11.46
C LEU A 79 20.19 -1.34 12.04
N LYS A 80 19.32 -0.46 11.52
CA LYS A 80 19.16 0.90 12.04
C LYS A 80 18.71 0.94 13.49
N GLY A 81 17.78 0.09 13.90
CA GLY A 81 17.37 -0.02 15.30
C GLY A 81 18.56 -0.36 16.20
N ARG A 82 19.31 -1.41 15.85
CA ARG A 82 20.51 -1.85 16.60
C ARG A 82 21.59 -0.77 16.64
N LEU A 83 21.88 -0.14 15.49
CA LEU A 83 22.91 0.89 15.39
C LEU A 83 22.52 2.17 16.16
N ARG A 84 21.22 2.48 16.27
CA ARG A 84 20.74 3.55 17.13
C ARG A 84 20.85 3.22 18.62
N SER A 85 20.59 1.97 19.02
CA SER A 85 20.79 1.55 20.42
C SER A 85 22.25 1.66 20.87
N THR A 86 23.22 1.61 19.93
CA THR A 86 24.64 1.85 20.20
C THR A 86 25.08 3.30 20.01
N GLY A 87 24.12 4.24 19.85
CA GLY A 87 24.38 5.68 19.78
C GLY A 87 24.86 6.20 18.41
N LYS A 88 24.86 5.37 17.36
CA LYS A 88 25.39 5.74 16.05
C LYS A 88 24.29 6.30 15.14
N ARG A 89 24.58 7.43 14.48
CA ARG A 89 23.64 8.14 13.59
C ARG A 89 23.78 7.77 12.11
N ARG A 90 24.98 7.40 11.64
CA ARG A 90 25.24 7.06 10.23
C ARG A 90 25.10 5.55 9.99
N LEU A 91 24.41 5.21 8.92
CA LEU A 91 24.16 3.83 8.49
C LEU A 91 25.09 3.47 7.32
N PRO A 92 25.70 2.28 7.33
CA PRO A 92 26.32 1.72 6.12
C PRO A 92 25.30 1.63 4.99
N ARG A 93 25.74 1.81 3.74
CA ARG A 93 24.84 1.75 2.55
C ARG A 93 24.21 0.37 2.37
N SER A 94 25.01 -0.67 2.54
CA SER A 94 24.58 -2.07 2.55
C SER A 94 25.49 -2.84 3.50
N VAL A 95 24.94 -3.87 4.12
CA VAL A 95 25.68 -4.85 4.91
C VAL A 95 25.18 -6.22 4.48
N GLU A 96 26.08 -7.14 4.18
CA GLU A 96 25.70 -8.52 3.85
C GLU A 96 24.97 -9.18 5.03
N ARG A 97 24.00 -10.03 4.73
CA ARG A 97 23.28 -10.79 5.76
C ARG A 97 24.26 -11.68 6.53
N GLY A 98 24.21 -11.61 7.86
CA GLY A 98 25.14 -12.31 8.76
C GLY A 98 26.37 -11.49 9.16
N GLU A 99 26.67 -10.39 8.45
CA GLU A 99 27.80 -9.50 8.73
C GLU A 99 27.41 -8.27 9.57
N GLU A 100 26.19 -8.25 10.11
CA GLU A 100 25.63 -7.11 10.84
C GLU A 100 26.45 -6.79 12.10
N TRP A 101 26.94 -7.82 12.78
CA TRP A 101 27.77 -7.67 13.98
C TRP A 101 29.17 -7.14 13.64
N LYS A 102 29.77 -7.53 12.51
CA LYS A 102 31.05 -6.96 12.05
C LYS A 102 30.88 -5.50 11.64
N ALA A 103 29.78 -5.17 10.96
CA ALA A 103 29.45 -3.79 10.62
C ALA A 103 29.21 -2.93 11.87
N ALA A 104 28.49 -3.45 12.87
CA ALA A 104 28.32 -2.78 14.15
C ALA A 104 29.66 -2.60 14.88
N ALA A 105 30.53 -3.62 14.90
CA ALA A 105 31.86 -3.56 15.51
C ALA A 105 32.75 -2.47 14.86
N ARG A 106 32.80 -2.43 13.52
CA ARG A 106 33.54 -1.39 12.77
C ARG A 106 33.01 0.02 13.01
N SER A 107 31.75 0.16 13.40
CA SER A 107 31.17 1.47 13.70
C SER A 107 31.73 2.10 14.97
N PHE A 108 32.39 1.34 15.85
CA PHE A 108 32.99 1.88 17.07
C PHE A 108 34.33 2.59 16.85
N TYR A 109 34.96 2.43 15.68
CA TYR A 109 36.19 3.13 15.29
C TYR A 109 35.91 4.43 14.53
#